data_AF-A0AA91JSA6-F1
#
_entry.id   AF-A0AA91JSA6-F1
#
_cell.length_a   1.000
_cell.length_b   1.000
_cell.length_c   1.000
_cell.angle_alpha   90.00
_cell.angle_beta   90.00
_cell.angle_gamma   90.00
#
_symmetry.space_group_name_H-M   'P 1'
#
loop_
_entity.id
_entity.type
_entity.pdbx_description
1 polymer ?
#
loop_
_entity_poly.entity_id
_entity_poly.type
_entity_poly.pdbx_seq_one_letter_code
_entity_poly.pdbx_strand_id
1 'polypeptide(L)'
;MGNPARFLLNKIGGAFLLLTLLTACSSKSSTSELTKELQTVTSWAATAEMTGDAWIRGNVPTIYAKQTLSTTLEKLHKETEKIAQSSSDPTQHRTILDHLQGLESTVGQMSRAVEQKDRTATAQKLRQLSTQKQTISTFATVAGEQP
;
A
#
# COMPACT_ATOMS: atom_id res chain seq x y z
N MET A 1 4.93 -45.99 71.53
CA MET A 1 3.45 -45.95 71.43
C MET A 1 3.05 -45.00 70.31
N GLY A 2 2.32 -45.52 69.32
CA GLY A 2 1.34 -44.81 68.47
C GLY A 2 1.79 -43.67 67.53
N ASN A 3 1.97 -43.98 66.24
CA ASN A 3 1.49 -43.13 65.12
C ASN A 3 0.06 -43.65 64.75
N PRO A 4 -0.84 -43.00 63.96
CA PRO A 4 -0.72 -41.79 63.11
C PRO A 4 -2.00 -40.88 63.05
N ALA A 5 -1.97 -39.76 62.28
CA ALA A 5 -2.94 -39.41 61.21
C ALA A 5 -3.20 -37.90 60.98
N ARG A 6 -2.78 -37.42 59.79
CA ARG A 6 -3.51 -36.66 58.74
C ARG A 6 -4.39 -35.46 59.13
N PHE A 7 -4.05 -34.27 58.61
CA PHE A 7 -4.97 -33.30 57.95
C PHE A 7 -4.12 -32.23 57.23
N LEU A 8 -3.86 -32.39 55.93
CA LEU A 8 -4.40 -31.59 54.81
C LEU A 8 -4.05 -30.09 54.78
N LEU A 9 -3.32 -29.74 53.70
CA LEU A 9 -3.45 -28.55 52.84
C LEU A 9 -3.97 -27.25 53.48
N ASN A 10 -3.20 -26.17 53.38
CA ASN A 10 -3.46 -25.06 52.43
C ASN A 10 -2.71 -23.75 52.85
N LYS A 11 -2.48 -22.88 51.84
CA LYS A 11 -2.17 -21.44 51.91
C LYS A 11 -0.70 -21.00 51.85
N ILE A 12 -0.11 -21.17 50.66
CA ILE A 12 0.93 -20.24 50.16
C ILE A 12 0.20 -19.02 49.62
N GLY A 13 0.11 -17.96 50.42
CA GLY A 13 -0.45 -16.67 50.04
C GLY A 13 0.58 -15.57 50.27
N GLY A 14 1.12 -15.01 49.19
CA GLY A 14 2.09 -13.91 49.28
C GLY A 14 2.90 -13.65 48.02
N ALA A 15 2.32 -13.81 46.83
CA ALA A 15 2.94 -13.37 45.58
C ALA A 15 2.20 -12.12 45.09
N PHE A 16 2.55 -10.96 45.65
CA PHE A 16 1.97 -9.66 45.28
C PHE A 16 3.08 -8.72 44.81
N LEU A 17 3.77 -9.07 43.72
CA LEU A 17 4.77 -8.18 43.12
C LEU A 17 5.12 -8.61 41.69
N LEU A 18 4.21 -8.44 40.73
CA LEU A 18 4.50 -8.57 39.28
C LEU A 18 3.27 -8.17 38.42
N LEU A 19 2.92 -6.88 38.36
CA LEU A 19 1.79 -6.44 37.51
C LEU A 19 1.94 -5.05 36.87
N THR A 20 3.17 -4.59 36.61
CA THR A 20 3.39 -3.25 36.01
C THR A 20 4.37 -3.20 34.86
N LEU A 21 4.54 -4.30 34.11
CA LEU A 21 5.32 -4.29 32.87
C LEU A 21 4.51 -5.03 31.82
N LEU A 22 4.01 -4.33 30.79
CA LEU A 22 3.70 -4.80 29.42
C LEU A 22 2.58 -4.01 28.71
N THR A 23 2.33 -2.74 29.04
CA THR A 23 1.75 -1.82 28.03
C THR A 23 2.84 -1.31 27.10
N ALA A 24 3.51 -2.24 26.41
CA ALA A 24 4.37 -1.91 25.28
C ALA A 24 3.46 -1.64 24.07
N CYS A 25 3.46 -0.39 23.61
CA CYS A 25 2.69 0.12 22.50
C CYS A 25 2.73 -0.83 21.27
N SER A 26 1.54 -1.18 20.79
CA SER A 26 1.28 -1.86 19.52
C SER A 26 1.51 -0.94 18.30
N SER A 27 2.63 -0.21 18.24
CA SER A 27 2.90 0.75 17.15
C SER A 27 3.45 0.11 15.87
N LYS A 28 3.67 -1.21 15.84
CA LYS A 28 4.23 -1.92 14.67
C LYS A 28 3.26 -2.11 13.49
N SER A 29 2.01 -1.64 13.60
CA SER A 29 0.96 -1.90 12.61
C SER A 29 0.96 -0.91 11.43
N SER A 30 1.02 0.40 11.71
CA SER A 30 0.75 1.45 10.69
C SER A 30 1.80 1.52 9.58
N THR A 31 3.09 1.40 9.91
CA THR A 31 4.19 1.45 8.93
C THR A 31 4.15 0.27 7.95
N SER A 32 3.79 -0.92 8.44
CA SER A 32 3.70 -2.12 7.59
C SER A 32 2.51 -2.04 6.63
N GLU A 33 1.40 -1.44 7.05
CA GLU A 33 0.21 -1.27 6.21
C GLU A 33 0.46 -0.24 5.10
N LEU A 34 1.04 0.93 5.42
CA LEU A 34 1.41 1.92 4.40
C LEU A 34 2.35 1.33 3.33
N THR A 35 3.32 0.53 3.76
CA THR A 35 4.25 -0.15 2.84
C THR A 35 3.51 -1.09 1.88
N LYS A 36 2.56 -1.90 2.38
CA LYS A 36 1.76 -2.81 1.56
C LYS A 36 0.85 -2.06 0.57
N GLU A 37 0.27 -0.96 1.02
CA GLU A 37 -0.58 -0.11 0.17
C GLU A 37 0.25 0.50 -0.98
N LEU A 38 1.44 1.04 -0.69
CA LEU A 38 2.34 1.58 -1.71
C LEU A 38 2.88 0.51 -2.69
N GLN A 39 3.12 -0.72 -2.21
CA GLN A 39 3.44 -1.86 -3.08
C GLN A 39 2.27 -2.24 -3.99
N THR A 40 1.04 -2.17 -3.48
CA THR A 40 -0.18 -2.42 -4.25
C THR A 40 -0.36 -1.36 -5.34
N VAL A 41 -0.17 -0.08 -5.00
CA VAL A 41 -0.15 1.03 -5.97
C VAL A 41 0.90 0.77 -7.07
N THR A 42 2.12 0.40 -6.69
CA THR A 42 3.21 0.11 -7.64
C THR A 42 2.84 -1.01 -8.61
N SER A 43 2.14 -2.03 -8.13
CA SER A 43 1.67 -3.17 -8.94
C SER A 43 0.59 -2.74 -9.96
N TRP A 44 -0.34 -1.87 -9.54
CA TRP A 44 -1.33 -1.29 -10.46
C TRP A 44 -0.68 -0.36 -11.49
N ALA A 45 0.27 0.47 -11.08
CA ALA A 45 1.04 1.29 -12.02
C ALA A 45 1.79 0.45 -13.07
N ALA A 46 2.41 -0.66 -12.65
CA ALA A 46 3.04 -1.61 -13.57
C ALA A 46 2.03 -2.22 -14.56
N THR A 47 0.81 -2.52 -14.11
CA THR A 47 -0.28 -3.00 -14.97
C THR A 47 -0.66 -1.96 -16.03
N ALA A 48 -0.80 -0.68 -15.66
CA ALA A 48 -1.04 0.40 -16.61
C ALA A 48 0.13 0.56 -17.61
N GLU A 49 1.37 0.45 -17.13
CA GLU A 49 2.57 0.54 -17.97
C GLU A 49 2.59 -0.58 -19.01
N MET A 50 2.45 -1.84 -18.58
CA MET A 50 2.38 -3.01 -19.47
C MET A 50 1.26 -2.89 -20.50
N THR A 51 0.08 -2.43 -20.07
CA THR A 51 -1.08 -2.26 -20.95
C THR A 51 -0.85 -1.19 -22.00
N GLY A 52 -0.35 -0.01 -21.59
CA GLY A 52 -0.06 1.09 -22.50
C GLY A 52 1.00 0.70 -23.53
N ASP A 53 2.06 0.04 -23.08
CA ASP A 53 3.17 -0.44 -23.90
C ASP A 53 2.72 -1.52 -24.91
N ALA A 54 1.95 -2.52 -24.46
CA ALA A 54 1.36 -3.53 -25.34
C ALA A 54 0.41 -2.91 -26.37
N TRP A 55 -0.39 -1.91 -25.97
CA TRP A 55 -1.30 -1.22 -26.87
C TRP A 55 -0.55 -0.40 -27.92
N ILE A 56 0.50 0.34 -27.54
CA ILE A 56 1.36 1.11 -28.46
C ILE A 56 1.95 0.18 -29.53
N ARG A 57 2.40 -1.01 -29.15
CA ARG A 57 2.93 -2.03 -30.08
C ARG A 57 1.87 -2.73 -30.93
N GLY A 58 0.58 -2.48 -30.69
CA GLY A 58 -0.51 -3.15 -31.40
C GLY A 58 -0.77 -4.59 -30.94
N ASN A 59 -0.23 -5.00 -29.80
CA ASN A 59 -0.37 -6.36 -29.27
C ASN A 59 -1.74 -6.61 -28.62
N VAL A 60 -2.51 -5.55 -28.32
CA VAL A 60 -3.83 -5.64 -27.71
C VAL A 60 -4.84 -4.68 -28.38
N PRO A 61 -6.14 -5.05 -28.44
CA PRO A 61 -7.19 -4.17 -28.96
C PRO A 61 -7.38 -2.90 -28.12
N THR A 62 -7.85 -1.82 -28.75
CA THR A 62 -8.14 -0.55 -28.06
C THR A 62 -9.17 -0.69 -26.95
N ILE A 63 -10.23 -1.47 -27.16
CA ILE A 63 -11.27 -1.69 -26.13
C ILE A 63 -10.66 -2.35 -24.88
N TYR A 64 -9.84 -3.37 -25.07
CA TYR A 64 -9.13 -4.04 -23.98
C TYR A 64 -8.22 -3.06 -23.23
N ALA A 65 -7.36 -2.32 -23.95
CA ALA A 65 -6.44 -1.38 -23.33
C ALA A 65 -7.16 -0.28 -22.54
N LYS A 66 -8.23 0.30 -23.11
CA LYS A 66 -9.06 1.30 -22.44
C LYS A 66 -9.67 0.73 -21.15
N GLN A 67 -10.28 -0.46 -21.23
CA GLN A 67 -10.94 -1.07 -20.08
C GLN A 67 -9.95 -1.41 -18.97
N THR A 68 -8.79 -2.00 -19.30
CA THR A 68 -7.76 -2.30 -18.32
C THR A 68 -7.19 -1.04 -17.66
N LEU A 69 -6.95 0.04 -18.43
CA LEU A 69 -6.49 1.32 -17.86
C LEU A 69 -7.55 1.96 -16.96
N SER A 70 -8.83 1.90 -17.34
CA SER A 70 -9.93 2.41 -16.50
C SER A 70 -10.09 1.62 -15.20
N THR A 71 -10.01 0.27 -15.26
CA THR A 71 -10.00 -0.57 -14.06
C THR A 71 -8.80 -0.26 -13.19
N THR A 72 -7.62 -0.06 -13.80
CA THR A 72 -6.41 0.31 -13.06
C THR A 72 -6.58 1.65 -12.34
N LEU A 73 -7.18 2.64 -12.99
CA LEU A 73 -7.50 3.94 -12.37
C LEU A 73 -8.44 3.77 -11.16
N GLU A 74 -9.49 2.98 -11.28
CA GLU A 74 -10.41 2.71 -10.16
C GLU A 74 -9.69 2.06 -8.97
N LYS A 75 -8.79 1.12 -9.25
CA LYS A 75 -8.00 0.44 -8.21
C LYS A 75 -7.00 1.39 -7.55
N LEU A 76 -6.31 2.22 -8.33
CA LEU A 76 -5.42 3.25 -7.80
C LEU A 76 -6.18 4.21 -6.87
N HIS A 77 -7.35 4.68 -7.31
CA HIS A 77 -8.20 5.55 -6.49
C HIS A 77 -8.54 4.93 -5.13
N LYS A 78 -8.96 3.65 -5.13
CA LYS A 78 -9.27 2.91 -3.90
C LYS A 78 -8.06 2.77 -2.97
N GLU A 79 -6.87 2.52 -3.50
CA GLU A 79 -5.66 2.45 -2.66
C GLU A 79 -5.25 3.83 -2.14
N THR A 80 -5.38 4.90 -2.94
CA THR A 80 -5.13 6.27 -2.50
C THR A 80 -6.07 6.69 -1.37
N GLU A 81 -7.35 6.32 -1.43
CA GLU A 81 -8.31 6.56 -0.35
C GLU A 81 -7.92 5.85 0.95
N LYS A 82 -7.46 4.59 0.88
CA LYS A 82 -6.96 3.86 2.07
C LYS A 82 -5.74 4.55 2.67
N ILE A 83 -4.76 4.90 1.83
CA ILE A 83 -3.56 5.62 2.26
C ILE A 83 -3.96 6.94 2.92
N ALA A 84 -4.90 7.68 2.34
CA ALA A 84 -5.39 8.96 2.89
C ALA A 84 -6.04 8.81 4.28
N GLN A 85 -6.61 7.64 4.58
CA GLN A 85 -7.23 7.34 5.88
C GLN A 85 -6.21 6.81 6.92
N SER A 86 -5.00 6.45 6.49
CA SER A 86 -3.94 5.95 7.40
C SER A 86 -3.36 7.07 8.27
N SER A 87 -3.05 6.76 9.53
CA SER A 87 -2.45 7.69 10.49
C SER A 87 -0.93 7.72 10.29
N SER A 88 -0.43 8.69 9.53
CA SER A 88 1.00 8.89 9.24
C SER A 88 1.45 10.32 9.55
N ASP A 89 2.76 10.58 9.52
CA ASP A 89 3.32 11.95 9.61
C ASP A 89 2.65 12.88 8.57
N PRO A 90 1.99 13.99 8.97
CA PRO A 90 1.22 14.83 8.05
C PRO A 90 1.99 15.36 6.83
N THR A 91 3.29 15.63 6.99
CA THR A 91 4.10 16.22 5.91
C THR A 91 4.48 15.18 4.86
N GLN A 92 4.99 14.02 5.30
CA GLN A 92 5.29 12.90 4.42
C GLN A 92 4.02 12.37 3.74
N HIS A 93 2.93 12.29 4.49
CA HIS A 93 1.63 11.82 4.01
C HIS A 93 1.08 12.71 2.88
N ARG A 94 1.12 14.03 3.04
CA ARG A 94 0.69 14.96 1.98
C ARG A 94 1.48 14.78 0.70
N THR A 95 2.81 14.63 0.82
CA THR A 95 3.71 14.43 -0.33
C THR A 95 3.37 13.14 -1.08
N ILE A 96 3.15 12.03 -0.35
CA ILE A 96 2.73 10.76 -0.93
C ILE A 96 1.42 10.93 -1.70
N LEU A 97 0.40 11.54 -1.08
CA LEU A 97 -0.91 11.75 -1.72
C LEU A 97 -0.82 12.58 -3.01
N ASP A 98 0.02 13.61 -3.05
CA ASP A 98 0.22 14.41 -4.26
C ASP A 98 0.83 13.58 -5.41
N HIS A 99 1.78 12.70 -5.11
CA HIS A 99 2.34 11.78 -6.10
C HIS A 99 1.32 10.74 -6.58
N LEU A 100 0.46 10.23 -5.68
CA LEU A 100 -0.61 9.28 -6.03
C LEU A 100 -1.67 9.93 -6.94
N GLN A 101 -2.09 11.16 -6.64
CA GLN A 101 -3.00 11.93 -7.51
C GLN A 101 -2.39 12.19 -8.88
N GLY A 102 -1.09 12.49 -8.94
CA GLY A 102 -0.35 12.63 -10.20
C GLY A 102 -0.32 11.33 -11.02
N LEU A 103 -0.17 10.19 -10.35
CA LEU A 103 -0.20 8.86 -10.95
C LEU A 103 -1.58 8.54 -11.55
N GLU A 104 -2.65 8.72 -10.76
CA GLU A 104 -4.05 8.55 -11.19
C GLU A 104 -4.38 9.40 -12.42
N SER A 105 -4.01 10.69 -12.36
CA SER A 105 -4.21 11.62 -13.48
C SER A 105 -3.51 11.14 -14.75
N THR A 106 -2.30 10.60 -14.64
CA THR A 106 -1.55 10.06 -15.77
C THR A 106 -2.23 8.83 -16.37
N VAL A 107 -2.67 7.88 -15.54
CA VAL A 107 -3.40 6.68 -16.01
C VAL A 107 -4.74 7.06 -16.66
N GLY A 108 -5.47 8.02 -16.10
CA GLY A 108 -6.70 8.55 -16.70
C GLY A 108 -6.45 9.22 -18.06
N GLN A 109 -5.36 9.96 -18.19
CA GLN A 109 -4.93 10.54 -19.47
C GLN A 109 -4.51 9.47 -20.48
N MET A 110 -3.86 8.39 -20.05
CA MET A 110 -3.57 7.24 -20.92
C MET A 110 -4.84 6.60 -21.43
N SER A 111 -5.84 6.34 -20.57
CA SER A 111 -7.12 5.74 -20.99
C SER A 111 -7.82 6.58 -22.05
N ARG A 112 -7.84 7.91 -21.89
CA ARG A 112 -8.39 8.85 -22.89
C ARG A 112 -7.59 8.86 -24.19
N ALA A 113 -6.26 8.88 -24.12
CA ALA A 113 -5.41 8.83 -25.31
C ALA A 113 -5.58 7.52 -26.09
N VAL A 114 -5.73 6.40 -25.38
CA VAL A 114 -6.04 5.08 -25.96
C VAL A 114 -7.37 5.11 -26.71
N GLU A 115 -8.42 5.67 -26.08
CA GLU A 115 -9.73 5.84 -26.71
C GLU A 115 -9.67 6.70 -27.97
N GLN A 116 -8.88 7.78 -27.95
CA GLN A 116 -8.66 8.67 -29.09
C GLN A 116 -7.69 8.09 -30.14
N LYS A 117 -7.16 6.88 -29.90
CA LYS A 117 -6.14 6.22 -30.73
C LYS A 117 -4.84 7.03 -30.88
N ASP A 118 -4.55 7.89 -29.91
CA ASP A 118 -3.34 8.72 -29.90
C ASP A 118 -2.16 7.95 -29.26
N ARG A 119 -1.35 7.33 -30.13
CA ARG A 119 -0.13 6.59 -29.75
C ARG A 119 0.92 7.50 -29.14
N THR A 120 1.07 8.72 -29.66
CA THR A 120 2.09 9.67 -29.25
C THR A 120 1.80 10.18 -27.84
N ALA A 121 0.56 10.58 -27.58
CA ALA A 121 0.12 10.98 -26.24
C ALA A 121 0.25 9.83 -25.25
N THR A 122 -0.14 8.61 -25.65
CA THR A 122 0.00 7.43 -24.78
C THR A 122 1.46 7.15 -24.44
N ALA A 123 2.37 7.22 -25.42
CA ALA A 123 3.80 7.03 -25.21
C ALA A 123 4.42 8.12 -24.31
N GLN A 124 3.96 9.37 -24.43
CA GLN A 124 4.38 10.45 -23.52
C GLN A 124 3.92 10.17 -22.09
N LYS A 125 2.66 9.79 -21.91
CA LYS A 125 2.11 9.48 -20.59
C LYS A 125 2.74 8.23 -19.97
N LEU A 126 3.09 7.24 -20.78
CA LEU A 126 3.82 6.04 -20.33
C LEU A 126 5.17 6.39 -19.70
N ARG A 127 5.93 7.33 -20.29
CA ARG A 127 7.18 7.81 -19.69
C ARG A 127 6.95 8.51 -18.35
N GLN A 128 5.91 9.35 -18.27
CA GLN A 128 5.53 10.03 -17.02
C GLN A 128 5.15 9.02 -15.93
N LEU A 129 4.33 8.02 -16.29
CA LEU A 129 3.90 6.94 -15.41
C LEU A 129 5.10 6.18 -14.83
N SER A 130 6.09 5.83 -15.67
CA SER A 130 7.27 5.08 -15.24
C SER A 130 8.09 5.85 -14.18
N THR A 131 8.28 7.16 -14.37
CA THR A 131 8.93 8.04 -13.37
C THR A 131 8.13 8.13 -12.07
N GLN A 132 6.81 8.29 -12.15
CA GLN A 132 5.94 8.36 -10.97
C GLN A 132 5.94 7.03 -10.20
N LYS A 133 5.85 5.89 -10.90
CA LYS A 133 5.95 4.56 -10.31
C LYS A 133 7.25 4.37 -9.54
N GLN A 134 8.39 4.79 -10.10
CA GLN A 134 9.68 4.69 -9.41
C GLN A 134 9.69 5.52 -8.13
N THR A 135 9.12 6.72 -8.15
CA THR A 135 9.02 7.60 -6.97
C THR A 135 8.17 6.94 -5.87
N ILE A 136 7.02 6.38 -6.23
CA ILE A 136 6.16 5.64 -5.28
C ILE A 136 6.87 4.41 -4.70
N SER A 137 7.61 3.67 -5.53
CA SER A 137 8.40 2.52 -5.06
C SER A 137 9.45 2.92 -4.03
N THR A 138 10.09 4.09 -4.19
CA THR A 138 11.04 4.61 -3.21
C THR A 138 10.36 4.93 -1.87
N PHE A 139 9.14 5.51 -1.88
CA PHE A 139 8.38 5.70 -0.65
C PHE A 139 8.07 4.38 0.05
N ALA A 140 7.73 3.32 -0.71
CA ALA A 140 7.49 2.00 -0.13
C ALA A 140 8.74 1.42 0.54
N THR A 141 9.92 1.58 -0.06
CA THR A 141 11.18 1.13 0.53
C THR A 141 11.50 1.89 1.82
N VAL A 142 11.41 3.23 1.79
CA VAL A 142 11.70 4.08 2.96
C VAL A 142 10.72 3.79 4.11
N ALA A 143 9.43 3.62 3.80
CA ALA A 143 8.43 3.26 4.81
C ALA A 143 8.76 1.90 5.46
N GLY A 144 9.23 0.91 4.71
CA GLY A 144 9.60 -0.40 5.24
C GLY A 144 10.86 -0.43 6.12
N GLU A 145 11.74 0.58 6.01
CA GLU A 145 13.01 0.66 6.74
C GLU A 145 12.91 1.38 8.10
N GLN A 146 11.81 2.08 8.41
CA GLN A 146 11.62 2.76 9.70
C GLN A 146 11.24 1.77 10.83
N PRO A 147 12.05 1.65 11.91
CA PRO A 147 11.85 0.72 13.02
C PRO A 147 10.72 1.09 14.00
#